data_AF-A0A397CCY8-F1
#
_entry.id   AF-A0A397CCY8-F1
#
_cell.length_a   1.000
_cell.length_b   1.000
_cell.length_c   1.000
_cell.angle_alpha   90.00
_cell.angle_beta   90.00
_cell.angle_gamma   90.00
#
_symmetry.space_group_name_H-M   'P 1'
#
loop_
_entity.id
_entity.type
_entity.pdbx_description
1 polymer ?
#
loop_
_entity_poly.entity_id
_entity_poly.type
_entity_poly.pdbx_seq_one_letter_code
_entity_poly.pdbx_strand_id
1 'polypeptide(L)'
;MYKLSKRLVTCSATTNMSVQHDTKRKKWTFDEDIVLLRQVSADLPFEASHGTIGSNWESVARTLTSCSTFGRNVNGKKCQNRFNILLDEHKILRQEAMKASGASEDETEKTQLLDDLLLRMQETEEKSVKASIAASAANRSKDLNAHHEMEYLVDMLRVESEKQLEFEKFKFEKEMQDRQAEREARLELA
;
A
#
# COMPACT_ATOMS: atom_id res chain seq x y z
N MET A 1 40.79 -72.45 -8.58
CA MET A 1 39.37 -72.48 -8.18
C MET A 1 38.67 -71.28 -8.80
N TYR A 2 37.69 -71.55 -9.66
CA TYR A 2 36.59 -70.71 -10.18
C TYR A 2 36.89 -69.30 -10.71
N LYS A 3 37.05 -69.19 -12.04
CA LYS A 3 36.18 -68.51 -13.04
C LYS A 3 36.36 -66.97 -13.08
N LEU A 4 36.99 -66.45 -14.16
CA LEU A 4 36.33 -65.87 -15.35
C LEU A 4 35.26 -64.83 -14.95
N SER A 5 35.25 -63.59 -15.44
CA SER A 5 35.57 -63.13 -16.78
C SER A 5 35.19 -61.64 -16.93
N LYS A 6 35.98 -60.93 -17.76
CA LYS A 6 35.52 -59.97 -18.82
C LYS A 6 34.97 -58.62 -18.35
N ARG A 7 35.69 -57.53 -18.68
CA ARG A 7 35.52 -56.66 -19.88
C ARG A 7 34.14 -55.98 -19.88
N LEU A 8 34.11 -54.67 -19.61
CA LEU A 8 34.27 -53.55 -20.57
C LEU A 8 32.94 -53.20 -21.25
N VAL A 9 32.70 -51.89 -21.34
CA VAL A 9 31.84 -51.15 -22.30
C VAL A 9 30.46 -50.70 -21.79
N THR A 10 30.41 -49.39 -21.50
CA THR A 10 29.38 -48.37 -21.73
C THR A 10 27.89 -48.74 -21.67
N CYS A 11 27.12 -47.90 -20.97
CA CYS A 11 25.80 -47.50 -21.45
C CYS A 11 25.43 -46.11 -20.94
N SER A 12 25.11 -45.23 -21.90
CA SER A 12 24.42 -43.97 -21.71
C SER A 12 23.09 -44.22 -20.99
N ALA A 13 22.85 -43.55 -19.87
CA ALA A 13 21.53 -43.54 -19.26
C ALA A 13 20.67 -42.49 -19.98
N THR A 14 19.94 -42.94 -21.00
CA THR A 14 18.71 -42.32 -21.47
C THR A 14 17.67 -42.44 -20.37
N THR A 15 17.63 -41.47 -19.45
CA THR A 15 16.46 -41.30 -18.61
C THR A 15 15.37 -40.65 -19.44
N ASN A 16 14.51 -41.51 -20.00
CA ASN A 16 13.17 -41.16 -20.45
C ASN A 16 12.43 -40.46 -19.29
N MET A 17 12.52 -39.14 -19.23
CA MET A 17 11.53 -38.31 -18.56
C MET A 17 10.32 -38.25 -19.48
N SER A 18 9.45 -39.26 -19.41
CA SER A 18 8.10 -39.13 -19.93
C SER A 18 7.37 -38.12 -19.05
N VAL A 19 7.61 -36.83 -19.32
CA VAL A 19 6.72 -35.78 -18.86
C VAL A 19 5.45 -35.98 -19.66
N GLN A 20 4.49 -36.67 -19.05
CA GLN A 20 3.12 -36.65 -19.52
C GLN A 20 2.65 -35.19 -19.45
N HIS A 21 2.87 -34.43 -20.53
CA HIS A 21 2.15 -33.20 -20.76
C HIS A 21 0.75 -33.60 -21.18
N ASP A 22 -0.13 -33.75 -20.19
CA ASP A 22 -1.56 -33.68 -20.44
C ASP A 22 -1.85 -32.26 -20.95
N THR A 23 -1.99 -32.13 -22.27
CA THR A 23 -2.07 -30.85 -22.99
C THR A 23 -3.43 -30.17 -22.85
N LYS A 24 -4.31 -30.67 -21.98
CA LYS A 24 -5.53 -29.99 -21.58
C LYS A 24 -5.32 -29.27 -20.26
N ARG A 25 -5.52 -27.94 -20.25
CA ARG A 25 -5.53 -27.16 -19.00
C ARG A 25 -6.55 -27.77 -18.03
N LYS A 26 -6.06 -28.40 -16.96
CA LYS A 26 -6.91 -28.99 -15.91
C LYS A 26 -7.78 -27.88 -15.31
N LYS A 27 -9.11 -28.01 -15.41
CA LYS A 27 -10.06 -27.06 -14.80
C LYS A 27 -9.98 -27.16 -13.27
N TRP A 28 -10.14 -26.04 -12.58
CA TRP A 28 -10.25 -26.03 -11.12
C TRP A 28 -11.51 -26.77 -10.68
N THR A 29 -11.39 -27.60 -9.66
CA THR A 29 -12.54 -28.31 -9.07
C THR A 29 -13.11 -27.53 -7.88
N PHE A 30 -14.32 -27.87 -7.47
CA PHE A 30 -14.96 -27.26 -6.29
C PHE A 30 -14.14 -27.47 -5.01
N ASP A 31 -13.61 -28.68 -4.79
CA ASP A 31 -12.76 -28.97 -3.63
C ASP A 31 -11.44 -28.19 -3.67
N GLU A 32 -10.83 -28.06 -4.86
CA GLU A 32 -9.61 -27.26 -5.03
C GLU A 32 -9.88 -25.78 -4.72
N ASP A 33 -11.06 -25.25 -5.07
CA ASP A 33 -11.47 -23.88 -4.73
C ASP A 33 -11.63 -23.71 -3.22
N ILE A 34 -12.29 -24.64 -2.52
CA ILE A 34 -12.45 -24.57 -1.06
C ILE A 34 -11.09 -24.58 -0.36
N VAL A 35 -10.18 -25.47 -0.75
CA VAL A 35 -8.84 -25.54 -0.13
C VAL A 35 -8.07 -24.24 -0.38
N LEU A 36 -8.16 -23.67 -1.59
CA LEU A 36 -7.59 -22.36 -1.89
C LEU A 36 -8.19 -21.25 -1.00
N LEU A 37 -9.53 -21.18 -0.90
CA LEU A 37 -10.22 -20.13 -0.14
C LEU A 37 -9.92 -20.21 1.36
N ARG A 38 -9.87 -21.43 1.93
CA ARG A 38 -9.43 -21.65 3.31
C ARG A 38 -8.02 -21.11 3.54
N GLN A 39 -7.08 -21.41 2.65
CA GLN A 39 -5.71 -20.94 2.79
C GLN A 39 -5.60 -19.42 2.63
N VAL A 40 -6.36 -18.83 1.69
CA VAL A 40 -6.42 -17.36 1.51
C VAL A 40 -7.02 -16.68 2.74
N SER A 41 -8.02 -17.28 3.38
CA SER A 41 -8.61 -16.78 4.63
C SER A 41 -7.63 -16.86 5.81
N ALA A 42 -6.77 -17.88 5.85
CA ALA A 42 -5.72 -18.00 6.86
C ALA A 42 -4.56 -17.01 6.66
N ASP A 43 -4.07 -16.88 5.43
CA ASP A 43 -2.84 -16.11 5.14
C ASP A 43 -3.08 -14.65 4.76
N LEU A 44 -4.31 -14.31 4.36
CA LEU A 44 -4.76 -12.97 3.97
C LEU A 44 -3.79 -12.23 3.05
N PRO A 45 -3.44 -12.82 1.89
CA PRO A 45 -2.37 -12.34 1.03
C PRO A 45 -2.61 -10.94 0.45
N PHE A 46 -3.85 -10.43 0.52
CA PHE A 46 -4.25 -9.09 0.06
C PHE A 46 -4.11 -8.00 1.13
N GLU A 47 -3.98 -8.34 2.41
CA GLU A 47 -3.70 -7.36 3.49
C GLU A 47 -2.21 -6.95 3.56
N ALA A 48 -1.37 -7.61 2.78
CA ALA A 48 0.06 -7.38 2.78
C ALA A 48 0.42 -5.94 2.36
N SER A 49 1.47 -5.39 2.95
CA SER A 49 2.00 -4.07 2.58
C SER A 49 2.33 -3.99 1.09
N HIS A 50 2.22 -2.78 0.52
CA HIS A 50 2.54 -2.54 -0.89
C HIS A 50 3.96 -3.01 -1.21
N GLY A 51 4.09 -3.97 -2.14
CA GLY A 51 5.37 -4.59 -2.52
C GLY A 51 5.59 -6.02 -2.02
N THR A 52 4.84 -6.50 -1.01
CA THR A 52 4.97 -7.89 -0.50
C THR A 52 3.82 -8.80 -0.90
N ILE A 53 2.72 -8.27 -1.46
CA ILE A 53 1.54 -9.02 -1.91
C ILE A 53 1.93 -10.25 -2.75
N GLY A 54 2.83 -10.08 -3.73
CA GLY A 54 3.28 -11.18 -4.58
C GLY A 54 3.97 -12.31 -3.80
N SER A 55 4.74 -11.97 -2.76
CA SER A 55 5.41 -12.94 -1.89
C SER A 55 4.41 -13.69 -1.01
N ASN A 56 3.36 -13.02 -0.51
CA ASN A 56 2.31 -13.68 0.28
C ASN A 56 1.50 -14.66 -0.57
N TRP A 57 1.17 -14.30 -1.81
CA TRP A 57 0.55 -15.25 -2.75
C TRP A 57 1.46 -16.44 -3.05
N GLU A 58 2.77 -16.22 -3.16
CA GLU A 58 3.72 -17.32 -3.33
C GLU A 58 3.79 -18.21 -2.07
N SER A 59 3.61 -17.63 -0.87
CA SER A 59 3.48 -18.39 0.37
C SER A 59 2.25 -19.28 0.36
N VAL A 60 1.08 -18.74 -0.01
CA VAL A 60 -0.16 -19.52 -0.19
C VAL A 60 0.07 -20.69 -1.15
N ALA A 61 0.70 -20.43 -2.30
CA ALA A 61 0.97 -21.46 -3.29
C ALA A 61 1.91 -22.56 -2.79
N ARG A 62 2.94 -22.20 -2.01
CA ARG A 62 3.84 -23.17 -1.36
C ARG A 62 3.09 -24.05 -0.36
N THR A 63 2.24 -23.45 0.48
CA THR A 63 1.43 -24.20 1.45
C THR A 63 0.50 -25.18 0.74
N LEU A 64 -0.21 -24.72 -0.30
CA LEU A 64 -1.09 -25.57 -1.11
C LEU A 64 -0.33 -26.70 -1.79
N THR A 65 0.82 -26.42 -2.40
CA THR A 65 1.62 -27.44 -3.09
C THR A 65 2.21 -28.48 -2.13
N SER A 66 2.45 -28.11 -0.87
CA SER A 66 2.91 -29.03 0.18
C SER A 66 1.80 -29.92 0.76
N CYS A 67 0.54 -29.58 0.51
CA CYS A 67 -0.60 -30.31 1.02
C CYS A 67 -0.86 -31.57 0.18
N SER A 68 -0.79 -32.76 0.79
CA SER A 68 -0.95 -34.04 0.08
C SER A 68 -2.33 -34.24 -0.54
N THR A 69 -3.35 -33.54 -0.04
CA THR A 69 -4.72 -33.58 -0.57
C THR A 69 -4.93 -32.62 -1.75
N PHE A 70 -4.01 -31.66 -1.96
CA PHE A 70 -4.06 -30.70 -3.06
C PHE A 70 -3.14 -31.16 -4.21
N GLY A 71 -3.67 -32.01 -5.09
CA GLY A 71 -2.90 -32.63 -6.17
C GLY A 71 -2.55 -31.72 -7.37
N ARG A 72 -2.60 -30.39 -7.23
CA ARG A 72 -2.36 -29.43 -8.30
C ARG A 72 -1.11 -28.61 -8.04
N ASN A 73 -0.24 -28.51 -9.05
CA ASN A 73 0.90 -27.58 -9.01
C ASN A 73 0.45 -26.14 -9.34
N VAL A 74 0.59 -25.26 -8.36
CA VAL A 74 0.21 -23.84 -8.43
C VAL A 74 1.39 -22.94 -8.06
N ASN A 75 1.35 -21.69 -8.52
CA ASN A 75 2.23 -20.62 -8.09
C ASN A 75 1.39 -19.44 -7.58
N GLY A 76 2.00 -18.45 -6.96
CA GLY A 76 1.26 -17.35 -6.34
C GLY A 76 0.35 -16.63 -7.33
N LYS A 77 0.81 -16.43 -8.58
CA LYS A 77 0.01 -15.77 -9.61
C LYS A 77 -1.23 -16.59 -10.02
N LYS A 78 -1.13 -17.92 -10.11
CA LYS A 78 -2.28 -18.80 -10.39
C LYS A 78 -3.30 -18.77 -9.26
N CYS A 79 -2.84 -18.79 -8.01
CA CYS A 79 -3.70 -18.67 -6.82
C CYS A 79 -4.44 -17.34 -6.81
N GLN A 80 -3.71 -16.23 -7.00
CA GLN A 80 -4.28 -14.89 -7.07
C GLN A 80 -5.33 -14.77 -8.18
N ASN A 81 -5.00 -15.21 -9.40
CA ASN A 81 -5.93 -15.14 -10.53
C ASN A 81 -7.18 -15.98 -10.28
N ARG A 82 -7.04 -17.19 -9.71
CA ARG A 82 -8.21 -18.03 -9.40
C ARG A 82 -9.10 -17.39 -8.33
N PHE A 83 -8.49 -16.85 -7.28
CA PHE A 83 -9.21 -16.14 -6.22
C PHE A 83 -10.02 -14.96 -6.78
N ASN A 84 -9.43 -14.12 -7.62
CA ASN A 84 -10.13 -12.98 -8.22
C ASN A 84 -11.33 -13.42 -9.06
N ILE A 85 -11.17 -14.47 -9.87
CA ILE A 85 -12.27 -15.04 -10.67
C ILE A 85 -13.42 -15.49 -9.75
N LEU A 86 -13.10 -16.19 -8.65
CA LEU A 86 -14.11 -16.67 -7.70
C LEU A 86 -14.86 -15.53 -7.02
N LEU A 87 -14.16 -14.46 -6.64
CA LEU A 87 -14.79 -13.27 -6.06
C LEU A 87 -15.72 -12.58 -7.06
N ASP A 88 -15.29 -12.42 -8.31
CA ASP A 88 -16.09 -11.75 -9.32
C ASP A 88 -17.34 -12.56 -9.68
N GLU A 89 -17.21 -13.88 -9.83
CA GLU A 89 -18.34 -14.80 -9.99
C GLU A 89 -19.32 -14.68 -8.81
N HIS A 90 -18.83 -14.68 -7.57
CA HIS A 90 -19.67 -14.58 -6.37
C HIS A 90 -20.41 -13.25 -6.25
N LYS A 91 -19.76 -12.12 -6.58
CA LYS A 91 -20.40 -10.79 -6.61
C LYS A 91 -21.57 -10.75 -7.59
N ILE A 92 -21.40 -11.34 -8.78
CA ILE A 92 -22.44 -11.41 -9.80
C ILE A 92 -23.61 -12.25 -9.29
N LEU A 93 -23.34 -13.45 -8.78
CA LEU A 93 -24.38 -14.34 -8.23
C LEU A 93 -25.16 -13.67 -7.10
N ARG A 94 -24.48 -13.04 -6.15
CA ARG A 94 -25.11 -12.32 -5.04
C ARG A 94 -26.00 -11.16 -5.53
N GLN A 95 -25.56 -10.44 -6.57
CA GLN A 95 -26.35 -9.37 -7.17
C GLN A 95 -27.59 -9.90 -7.91
N GLU A 96 -27.48 -11.04 -8.58
CA GLU A 96 -28.60 -11.71 -9.24
C GLU A 96 -29.61 -12.26 -8.23
N ALA A 97 -29.14 -12.93 -7.17
CA ALA A 97 -29.97 -13.42 -6.08
C ALA A 97 -30.75 -12.30 -5.37
N MET A 98 -30.11 -11.15 -5.12
CA MET A 98 -30.77 -9.96 -4.57
C MET A 98 -31.88 -9.43 -5.49
N LYS A 99 -31.72 -9.51 -6.82
CA LYS A 99 -32.74 -9.09 -7.80
C LYS A 99 -33.89 -10.09 -7.93
N ALA A 100 -33.63 -11.38 -7.72
CA ALA A 100 -34.58 -12.47 -7.90
C ALA A 100 -35.54 -12.70 -6.70
N SER A 101 -35.80 -11.68 -5.88
CA SER A 101 -36.67 -11.76 -4.68
C SER A 101 -36.20 -12.74 -3.59
N GLY A 102 -34.89 -12.89 -3.40
CA GLY A 102 -34.33 -13.58 -2.23
C GLY A 102 -34.55 -15.10 -2.23
N ALA A 103 -34.36 -15.73 -3.38
CA ALA A 103 -34.22 -17.19 -3.42
C ALA A 103 -33.04 -17.58 -2.53
N SER A 104 -33.32 -18.34 -1.47
CA SER A 104 -32.32 -18.97 -0.61
C SER A 104 -31.53 -19.97 -1.45
N GLU A 105 -30.40 -19.56 -2.02
CA GLU A 105 -29.40 -20.51 -2.47
C GLU A 105 -28.81 -21.23 -1.23
N ASP A 106 -28.50 -22.51 -1.38
CA ASP A 106 -27.83 -23.26 -0.32
C ASP A 106 -26.51 -22.57 0.03
N GLU A 107 -26.39 -22.08 1.27
CA GLU A 107 -25.14 -21.55 1.78
C GLU A 107 -24.13 -22.70 1.87
N THR A 108 -23.25 -22.75 0.88
CA THR A 108 -22.11 -23.66 0.89
C THR A 108 -20.95 -23.04 1.65
N GLU A 109 -20.03 -23.87 2.13
CA GLU A 109 -18.79 -23.37 2.71
C GLU A 109 -18.06 -22.40 1.77
N LYS A 110 -18.11 -22.67 0.45
CA LYS A 110 -17.50 -21.81 -0.56
C LYS A 110 -18.11 -20.40 -0.54
N THR A 111 -19.43 -20.28 -0.47
CA THR A 111 -20.12 -18.97 -0.45
C THR A 111 -19.84 -18.22 0.85
N GLN A 112 -19.83 -18.91 2.00
CA GLN A 112 -19.48 -18.31 3.29
C GLN A 112 -18.05 -17.76 3.31
N LEU A 113 -17.08 -18.55 2.85
CA LEU A 113 -15.68 -18.10 2.73
C LEU A 113 -15.54 -16.88 1.81
N LEU A 114 -16.29 -16.84 0.70
CA LEU A 114 -16.25 -15.73 -0.24
C LEU A 114 -16.89 -14.46 0.35
N ASP A 115 -17.98 -14.58 1.09
CA ASP A 115 -18.61 -13.45 1.79
C ASP A 115 -17.69 -12.86 2.86
N ASP A 116 -17.07 -13.71 3.69
CA ASP A 116 -16.12 -13.27 4.73
C ASP A 116 -14.89 -12.58 4.11
N LEU A 117 -14.33 -13.16 3.05
CA LEU A 117 -13.18 -12.60 2.35
C LEU A 117 -13.52 -11.27 1.66
N LEU A 118 -14.71 -11.14 1.08
CA LEU A 118 -15.17 -9.87 0.51
C LEU A 118 -15.28 -8.77 1.56
N LEU A 119 -15.91 -9.07 2.70
CA LEU A 119 -16.04 -8.12 3.80
C LEU A 119 -14.67 -7.65 4.28
N ARG A 120 -13.73 -8.58 4.43
CA ARG A 120 -12.38 -8.30 4.90
C ARG A 120 -11.56 -7.45 3.92
N MET A 121 -11.75 -7.66 2.62
CA MET A 121 -11.16 -6.80 1.59
C MET A 121 -11.72 -5.37 1.66
N GLN A 122 -13.03 -5.21 1.80
CA GLN A 122 -13.67 -3.90 1.93
C GLN A 122 -13.16 -3.16 3.16
N GLU A 123 -13.06 -3.83 4.31
CA GLU A 123 -12.48 -3.23 5.52
C GLU A 123 -11.03 -2.77 5.31
N THR A 124 -10.23 -3.55 4.59
CA THR A 124 -8.83 -3.23 4.31
C THR A 124 -8.72 -1.99 3.41
N GLU A 125 -9.54 -1.92 2.37
CA GLU A 125 -9.65 -0.74 1.50
C GLU A 125 -10.08 0.49 2.31
N GLU A 126 -11.12 0.37 3.13
CA GLU A 126 -11.58 1.46 3.99
C GLU A 126 -10.51 1.94 4.98
N LYS A 127 -9.77 1.02 5.60
CA LYS A 127 -8.65 1.36 6.51
C LYS A 127 -7.56 2.14 5.76
N SER A 128 -7.24 1.72 4.53
CA SER A 128 -6.25 2.40 3.70
C SER A 128 -6.68 3.83 3.30
N VAL A 129 -7.97 4.02 2.96
CA VAL A 129 -8.54 5.32 2.62
C VAL A 129 -8.60 6.23 3.85
N LYS A 130 -9.04 5.72 5.00
CA LYS A 130 -9.04 6.47 6.26
C LYS A 130 -7.63 6.92 6.64
N ALA A 131 -6.63 6.07 6.47
CA ALA A 131 -5.23 6.41 6.71
C ALA A 131 -4.70 7.49 5.76
N SER A 132 -5.04 7.44 4.47
CA SER A 132 -4.60 8.46 3.49
C SER A 132 -5.25 9.82 3.74
N ILE A 133 -6.53 9.85 4.13
CA ILE A 133 -7.24 11.07 4.54
C ILE A 133 -6.60 11.67 5.79
N ALA A 134 -6.34 10.85 6.83
CA ALA A 134 -5.69 11.30 8.05
C ALA A 134 -4.29 11.88 7.79
N ALA A 135 -3.49 11.22 6.93
CA ALA A 135 -2.17 11.73 6.54
C ALA A 135 -2.26 13.06 5.79
N SER A 136 -3.23 13.21 4.88
CA SER A 136 -3.47 14.45 4.14
C SER A 136 -3.93 15.59 5.06
N ALA A 137 -4.81 15.30 6.02
CA ALA A 137 -5.25 16.26 7.03
C ALA A 137 -4.09 16.72 7.93
N ALA A 138 -3.25 15.78 8.38
CA ALA A 138 -2.07 16.10 9.19
C ALA A 138 -1.07 16.99 8.44
N ASN A 139 -0.83 16.75 7.15
CA ASN A 139 0.02 17.61 6.33
C ASN A 139 -0.59 19.02 6.17
N ARG A 140 -1.89 19.11 5.89
CA ARG A 140 -2.58 20.40 5.77
C ARG A 140 -2.50 21.23 7.06
N SER A 141 -2.60 20.60 8.23
CA SER A 141 -2.43 21.28 9.51
C SER A 141 -1.01 21.82 9.71
N LYS A 142 0.02 21.09 9.28
CA LYS A 142 1.43 21.56 9.33
C LYS A 142 1.64 22.77 8.44
N ASP A 143 1.09 22.75 7.23
CA ASP A 143 1.21 23.87 6.26
C ASP A 143 0.56 25.15 6.81
N LEU A 144 -0.64 25.04 7.42
CA LEU A 144 -1.31 26.17 8.05
C LEU A 144 -0.50 26.74 9.23
N ASN A 145 0.08 25.87 10.06
CA ASN A 145 0.91 26.30 11.18
C ASN A 145 2.18 27.02 10.70
N ALA A 146 2.86 26.48 9.66
CA ALA A 146 4.04 27.11 9.07
C ALA A 146 3.71 28.49 8.47
N HIS A 147 2.55 28.65 7.82
CA HIS A 147 2.12 29.95 7.32
C HIS A 147 1.91 30.96 8.45
N HIS A 148 1.28 30.54 9.55
CA HIS A 148 1.05 31.41 10.70
C HIS A 148 2.36 31.83 11.38
N GLU A 149 3.32 30.91 11.54
CA GLU A 149 4.66 31.23 12.06
C GLU A 149 5.40 32.23 11.16
N MET A 150 5.33 32.06 9.84
CA MET A 150 5.93 33.00 8.89
C MET A 150 5.27 34.38 8.94
N GLU A 151 3.93 34.44 9.04
CA GLU A 151 3.19 35.70 9.16
C GLU A 151 3.60 36.48 10.41
N TYR A 152 3.72 35.79 11.55
CA TYR A 152 4.20 36.38 12.80
C TYR A 152 5.62 36.94 12.69
N LEU A 153 6.54 36.19 12.05
CA LEU A 153 7.92 36.65 11.83
C LEU A 153 7.98 37.87 10.91
N VAL A 154 7.16 37.92 9.85
CA VAL A 154 7.10 39.07 8.93
C VAL A 154 6.60 40.33 9.65
N ASP A 155 5.55 40.21 10.47
CA ASP A 155 5.04 41.33 11.27
C ASP A 155 6.08 41.82 12.28
N MET A 156 6.77 40.91 12.95
CA MET A 156 7.86 41.26 13.88
C MET A 156 8.97 42.06 13.17
N LEU A 157 9.44 41.57 12.02
CA LEU A 157 10.50 42.23 11.25
C LEU A 157 10.06 43.60 10.72
N ARG A 158 8.79 43.75 10.32
CA ARG A 158 8.23 45.04 9.92
C ARG A 158 8.30 46.04 11.08
N VAL A 159 7.82 45.65 12.25
CA VAL A 159 7.83 46.51 13.45
C VAL A 159 9.25 46.90 13.85
N GLU A 160 10.21 45.98 13.74
CA GLU A 160 11.62 46.26 14.06
C GLU A 160 12.24 47.25 13.06
N SER A 161 11.95 47.09 11.76
CA SER A 161 12.38 48.03 10.73
C SER A 161 11.79 49.43 10.93
N GLU A 162 10.52 49.52 11.33
CA GLU A 162 9.85 50.81 11.59
C GLU A 162 10.48 51.53 12.78
N LYS A 163 10.76 50.81 13.87
CA LYS A 163 11.45 51.38 15.04
C LYS A 163 12.84 51.89 14.70
N GLN A 164 13.57 51.17 13.85
CA GLN A 164 14.90 51.58 13.41
C GLN A 164 14.84 52.90 12.62
N LEU A 165 13.87 53.01 11.69
CA LEU A 165 13.63 54.23 10.93
C LEU A 165 13.22 55.40 11.81
N GLU A 166 12.33 55.17 12.80
CA GLU A 166 11.94 56.19 13.76
C GLU A 166 13.13 56.67 14.59
N PHE A 167 13.99 55.75 15.04
CA PHE A 167 15.20 56.10 15.79
C PHE A 167 16.18 56.93 14.94
N GLU A 168 16.38 56.55 13.68
CA GLU A 168 17.22 57.32 12.76
C GLU A 168 16.64 58.72 12.46
N LYS A 169 15.32 58.79 12.23
CA LYS A 169 14.63 60.07 12.02
C LYS A 169 14.75 60.97 13.26
N PHE A 170 14.57 60.41 14.45
CA PHE A 170 14.75 61.14 15.71
C PHE A 170 16.17 61.70 15.85
N LYS A 171 17.19 60.89 15.52
CA LYS A 171 18.59 61.33 15.54
C LYS A 171 18.84 62.48 14.56
N PHE A 172 18.32 62.37 13.34
CA PHE A 172 18.46 63.40 12.31
C PHE A 172 17.77 64.72 12.70
N GLU A 173 16.56 64.65 13.26
CA GLU A 173 15.80 65.82 13.67
C GLU A 173 16.50 66.57 14.80
N LYS A 174 17.06 65.84 15.77
CA LYS A 174 17.88 66.43 16.83
C LYS A 174 19.13 67.14 16.27
N GLU A 175 19.84 66.52 15.33
CA GLU A 175 20.99 67.14 14.68
C GLU A 175 20.61 68.44 13.92
N MET A 176 19.45 68.45 13.27
CA MET A 176 18.94 69.66 12.61
C MET A 176 18.60 70.77 13.61
N GLN A 177 17.98 70.44 14.73
CA GLN A 177 17.67 71.40 15.80
C GLN A 177 18.95 71.97 16.42
N ASP A 178 19.95 71.14 16.72
CA ASP A 178 21.23 71.58 17.26
C ASP A 178 21.94 72.55 16.28
N ARG A 179 21.94 72.24 14.98
CA ARG A 179 22.46 73.14 13.93
C ARG A 179 21.71 74.47 13.88
N GLN A 180 20.40 74.45 14.08
CA GLN A 180 19.58 75.65 14.03
C GLN A 180 19.81 76.52 15.27
N ALA A 181 19.86 75.91 16.46
CA ALA A 181 20.21 76.58 17.71
C ALA A 181 21.63 77.19 17.65
N GLU A 182 22.60 76.51 17.03
CA GLU A 182 23.94 77.07 16.83
C GLU A 182 23.93 78.31 15.92
N ARG A 183 23.12 78.30 14.85
CA ARG A 183 22.98 79.46 13.96
C ARG A 183 22.31 80.63 14.67
N GLU A 184 21.27 80.37 15.46
CA GLU A 184 20.57 81.38 16.26
C GLU A 184 21.52 81.99 17.31
N ALA A 185 22.27 81.17 18.06
CA ALA A 185 23.24 81.66 19.04
C ALA A 185 24.35 82.51 18.40
N ARG A 186 24.78 82.19 17.17
CA ARG A 186 25.76 83.02 16.43
C ARG A 186 25.17 84.35 15.99
N LEU A 187 23.87 84.42 15.70
CA LEU A 187 23.18 85.66 15.32
C LEU A 187 22.94 86.57 16.53
N GLU A 188 22.72 86.01 17.73
CA GLU A 188 22.52 86.79 18.96
C GLU A 188 23.81 87.44 19.50
N LEU A 189 24.98 86.94 19.09
CA LEU A 189 26.30 87.47 19.50
C LEU A 189 26.90 88.49 18.51
N ALA A 190 26.22 88.78 17.38
CA ALA A 190 26.65 89.71 16.34
C ALA A 190 25.86 91.02 16.40
#